data_AF-A0A1C3E790-F1
#
_entry.id   AF-A0A1C3E790-F1
#
_cell.length_a   1.000
_cell.length_b   1.000
_cell.length_c   1.000
_cell.angle_alpha   90.00
_cell.angle_beta   90.00
_cell.angle_gamma   90.00
#
_symmetry.space_group_name_H-M   'P 1'
#
loop_
_entity.id
_entity.type
_entity.pdbx_description
1 polymer ?
#
loop_
_entity_poly.entity_id
_entity_poly.type
_entity_poly.pdbx_seq_one_letter_code
_entity_poly.pdbx_strand_id
1 'polypeptide(L)'
;MDTDTEPDPQVRVQRHVYDFNDLAGGLAQRLTTIMDAPAGCHYLNPAVSVSCSQPTPAFFAKVKQEQARWCRIASQTFRKRERRSAKSWISHERITNKYARFLDRAACFTGFLFIDGKVSSLQQLARSLNLTDRDVRAT
;
A
#
# COMPACT_ATOMS: atom_id res chain seq x y z
N MET A 1 1.24 -40.70 9.11
CA MET A 1 1.08 -39.35 9.69
C MET A 1 1.45 -38.39 8.60
N ASP A 2 0.49 -38.06 7.75
CA ASP A 2 0.67 -37.09 6.69
C ASP A 2 0.77 -35.72 7.37
N THR A 3 1.95 -35.11 7.30
CA THR A 3 2.11 -33.71 7.65
C THR A 3 1.38 -32.92 6.58
N ASP A 4 0.15 -32.49 6.89
CA ASP A 4 -0.57 -31.46 6.16
C ASP A 4 0.39 -30.29 5.94
N THR A 5 0.93 -30.24 4.72
CA THR A 5 1.77 -29.13 4.30
C THR A 5 0.80 -28.01 4.02
N GLU A 6 0.56 -27.19 5.04
CA GLU A 6 -0.25 -25.99 4.91
C GLU A 6 0.27 -25.23 3.67
N PRO A 7 -0.57 -24.96 2.66
CA PRO A 7 -0.08 -24.40 1.41
C PRO A 7 0.57 -23.06 1.69
N ASP A 8 1.81 -22.91 1.21
CA ASP A 8 2.62 -21.70 1.36
C ASP A 8 1.74 -20.47 1.00
N PRO A 9 1.59 -19.49 1.90
CA PRO A 9 0.63 -18.41 1.74
C PRO A 9 0.86 -17.65 0.42
N GLN A 10 -0.06 -17.89 -0.52
CA GLN A 10 0.06 -17.40 -1.88
C GLN A 10 -0.18 -15.89 -1.95
N VAL A 11 0.84 -15.15 -2.38
CA VAL A 11 0.74 -13.71 -2.65
C VAL A 11 -0.12 -13.47 -3.89
N ARG A 12 -1.24 -12.78 -3.71
CA ARG A 12 -2.16 -12.40 -4.80
C ARG A 12 -1.94 -10.95 -5.20
N VAL A 13 -1.97 -10.68 -6.50
CA VAL A 13 -1.76 -9.35 -7.06
C VAL A 13 -2.87 -9.04 -8.05
N GLN A 14 -3.62 -7.99 -7.77
CA GLN A 14 -4.68 -7.49 -8.63
C GLN A 14 -4.32 -6.08 -9.09
N ARG A 15 -4.30 -5.85 -10.40
CA ARG A 15 -4.05 -4.54 -10.99
C ARG A 15 -5.37 -3.86 -11.31
N HIS A 16 -5.38 -2.54 -11.15
CA HIS A 16 -6.57 -1.71 -11.31
C HIS A 16 -6.32 -0.65 -12.37
N VAL A 17 -7.39 -0.31 -13.09
CA VAL A 17 -7.44 0.94 -13.86
C VAL A 17 -7.56 2.08 -12.85
N TYR A 18 -6.79 3.15 -13.07
CA TYR A 18 -6.75 4.33 -12.21
C TYR A 18 -7.01 5.58 -13.05
N ASP A 19 -7.68 6.56 -12.46
CA ASP A 19 -7.89 7.88 -13.05
C ASP A 19 -6.92 8.88 -12.40
N PHE A 20 -6.12 9.57 -13.21
CA PHE A 20 -5.20 10.60 -12.72
C PHE A 20 -5.93 11.84 -12.18
N ASN A 21 -7.20 12.03 -12.54
CA ASN A 21 -8.05 13.08 -12.00
C ASN A 21 -8.68 12.67 -10.66
N ASP A 22 -8.81 11.37 -10.41
CA ASP A 22 -9.35 10.82 -9.16
C ASP A 22 -8.56 9.59 -8.68
N LEU A 23 -7.36 9.86 -8.14
CA LEU A 23 -6.50 8.80 -7.61
C LEU A 23 -7.07 8.15 -6.34
N ALA A 24 -7.84 8.90 -5.56
CA ALA A 24 -8.30 8.46 -4.24
C ALA A 24 -9.62 7.69 -4.30
N GLY A 25 -10.53 8.03 -5.21
CA GLY A 25 -11.88 7.43 -5.27
C GLY A 25 -11.85 5.91 -5.46
N GLY A 26 -11.11 5.42 -6.45
CA GLY A 26 -10.98 3.97 -6.69
C GLY A 26 -10.31 3.21 -5.53
N LEU A 27 -9.45 3.89 -4.76
CA LEU A 27 -8.83 3.31 -3.58
C LEU A 27 -9.80 3.28 -2.38
N ALA A 28 -10.59 4.33 -2.18
CA ALA A 28 -11.53 4.45 -1.08
C ALA A 28 -12.53 3.28 -1.05
N GLN A 29 -13.06 2.91 -2.22
CA GLN A 29 -13.96 1.76 -2.34
C GLN A 29 -13.29 0.42 -1.96
N ARG A 30 -11.98 0.26 -2.25
CA ARG A 30 -11.23 -0.95 -1.86
C ARG A 30 -10.89 -0.96 -0.37
N LEU A 31 -10.64 0.21 0.20
CA LEU A 31 -10.40 0.38 1.63
C LEU A 31 -11.62 -0.06 2.44
N THR A 32 -12.83 0.35 2.04
CA THR A 32 -14.07 -0.07 2.75
C THR A 32 -14.21 -1.59 2.79
N THR A 33 -13.98 -2.28 1.66
CA THR A 33 -14.05 -3.74 1.60
C THR A 33 -13.06 -4.44 2.54
N ILE A 34 -11.84 -3.91 2.67
CA ILE A 34 -10.83 -4.49 3.58
C ILE A 34 -11.17 -4.18 5.04
N MET A 35 -11.74 -3.01 5.33
CA MET A 35 -12.14 -2.66 6.69
C MET A 35 -13.33 -3.50 7.18
N ASP A 36 -14.20 -3.95 6.28
CA ASP A 36 -15.33 -4.84 6.60
C ASP A 36 -14.88 -6.27 6.94
N ALA A 37 -13.73 -6.71 6.42
CA ALA A 37 -13.16 -8.04 6.65
C ALA A 37 -11.63 -7.96 6.84
N PRO A 38 -11.14 -7.46 7.99
CA PRO A 38 -9.74 -7.03 8.16
C PRO A 38 -8.68 -8.15 8.20
N ALA A 39 -9.03 -9.40 7.94
CA ALA A 39 -8.12 -10.54 8.10
C ALA A 39 -6.96 -10.52 7.08
N GLY A 40 -5.75 -10.83 7.57
CA GLY A 40 -4.56 -11.04 6.74
C GLY A 40 -3.83 -9.76 6.36
N CYS A 41 -3.04 -9.85 5.30
CA CYS A 41 -2.12 -8.81 4.86
C CYS A 41 -2.60 -8.20 3.55
N HIS A 42 -2.76 -6.87 3.51
CA HIS A 42 -3.23 -6.16 2.32
C HIS A 42 -2.39 -4.93 2.08
N TYR A 43 -1.94 -4.72 0.85
CA TYR A 43 -1.38 -3.47 0.38
C TYR A 43 -2.22 -2.93 -0.76
N LEU A 44 -2.51 -1.64 -0.74
CA LEU A 44 -3.35 -0.97 -1.71
C LEU A 44 -2.70 0.33 -2.15
N ASN A 45 -2.68 0.58 -3.46
CA ASN A 45 -2.50 1.93 -4.01
C ASN A 45 -3.52 2.13 -5.15
N PRO A 46 -3.55 3.29 -5.83
CA PRO A 46 -4.52 3.52 -6.91
C PRO A 46 -4.48 2.46 -8.03
N ALA A 47 -3.30 1.90 -8.31
CA ALA A 47 -3.07 1.00 -9.44
C ALA A 47 -3.03 -0.51 -9.07
N VAL A 48 -2.90 -0.87 -7.80
CA VAL A 48 -2.69 -2.28 -7.41
C VAL A 48 -3.23 -2.59 -6.02
N SER A 49 -3.71 -3.82 -5.86
CA SER A 49 -3.91 -4.50 -4.58
C SER A 49 -3.00 -5.71 -4.50
N VAL A 50 -2.29 -5.88 -3.39
CA VAL A 50 -1.50 -7.07 -3.09
C VAL A 50 -2.04 -7.65 -1.80
N SER A 51 -2.36 -8.94 -1.77
CA SER A 51 -2.91 -9.58 -0.56
C SER A 51 -2.23 -10.92 -0.27
N CYS A 52 -2.19 -11.28 1.01
CA CYS A 52 -1.64 -12.54 1.50
C CYS A 52 -2.36 -12.91 2.81
N SER A 53 -2.51 -14.20 3.12
CA SER A 53 -3.16 -14.62 4.38
C SER A 53 -2.34 -14.25 5.62
N GLN A 54 -1.01 -14.22 5.49
CA GLN A 54 -0.07 -13.92 6.59
C GLN A 54 1.14 -13.12 6.08
N PRO A 55 1.85 -12.39 6.96
CA PRO A 55 2.97 -11.56 6.54
C PRO A 55 4.17 -12.44 6.17
N THR A 56 4.55 -12.44 4.89
CA THR A 56 5.70 -13.21 4.39
C THR A 56 6.73 -12.33 3.70
N PRO A 57 8.00 -12.74 3.64
CA PRO A 57 9.02 -12.03 2.86
C PRO A 57 8.61 -11.84 1.39
N ALA A 58 7.98 -12.85 0.78
CA ALA A 58 7.47 -12.78 -0.60
C ALA A 58 6.39 -11.70 -0.76
N PHE A 59 5.46 -11.58 0.19
CA PHE A 59 4.47 -10.52 0.20
C PHE A 59 5.15 -9.13 0.24
N PHE A 60 6.07 -8.90 1.17
CA PHE A 60 6.75 -7.60 1.28
C PHE A 60 7.62 -7.26 0.06
N ALA A 61 8.30 -8.25 -0.52
CA ALA A 61 9.04 -8.08 -1.76
C ALA A 61 8.11 -7.63 -2.89
N LYS A 62 6.94 -8.28 -3.01
CA LYS A 62 5.96 -7.92 -4.03
C LYS A 62 5.33 -6.55 -3.82
N VAL A 63 5.02 -6.18 -2.58
CA VAL A 63 4.54 -4.84 -2.21
C VAL A 63 5.54 -3.77 -2.63
N LYS A 64 6.84 -3.94 -2.33
CA LYS A 64 7.88 -2.99 -2.74
C LYS A 64 7.96 -2.85 -4.26
N GLN A 65 7.97 -3.97 -4.97
CA GLN A 65 8.03 -3.97 -6.43
C GLN A 65 6.87 -3.15 -7.04
N GLU A 66 5.64 -3.40 -6.60
CA GLU A 66 4.46 -2.72 -7.14
C GLU A 66 4.35 -1.27 -6.62
N GLN A 67 4.82 -0.96 -5.41
CA GLN A 67 4.96 0.42 -4.91
C GLN A 67 5.97 1.22 -5.75
N ALA A 68 7.15 0.66 -6.02
CA ALA A 68 8.18 1.31 -6.82
C ALA A 68 7.70 1.56 -8.25
N ARG A 69 7.00 0.58 -8.84
CA ARG A 69 6.37 0.72 -10.15
C ARG A 69 5.37 1.88 -10.17
N TRP A 70 4.46 1.95 -9.21
CA TRP A 70 3.49 3.05 -9.13
C TRP A 70 4.17 4.40 -8.90
N CYS A 71 5.14 4.48 -7.99
CA CYS A 71 5.91 5.69 -7.76
C CYS A 71 6.62 6.20 -9.02
N ARG A 72 7.13 5.29 -9.86
CA ARG A 72 7.76 5.62 -11.13
C ARG A 72 6.74 6.24 -12.10
N ILE A 73 5.59 5.60 -12.29
CA ILE A 73 4.50 6.12 -13.13
C ILE A 73 4.05 7.50 -12.63
N ALA A 74 3.74 7.62 -11.34
CA ALA A 74 3.34 8.88 -10.74
C ALA A 74 4.41 9.97 -10.88
N SER A 75 5.71 9.62 -10.86
CA SER A 75 6.79 10.59 -11.02
C SER A 75 6.95 11.12 -12.45
N GLN A 76 6.50 10.35 -13.46
CA GLN A 76 6.47 10.76 -14.86
C GLN A 76 5.28 11.67 -15.14
N THR A 77 4.14 11.43 -14.47
CA THR A 77 2.93 12.24 -14.63
C THR A 77 2.94 13.51 -13.79
N PHE A 78 3.43 13.46 -12.55
CA PHE A 78 3.26 14.54 -11.57
C PHE A 78 4.58 15.17 -11.10
N ARG A 79 4.58 16.49 -10.98
CA ARG A 79 5.70 17.25 -10.44
C ARG A 79 5.92 16.88 -8.98
N LYS A 80 7.18 16.95 -8.54
CA LYS A 80 7.60 16.64 -7.16
C LYS A 80 6.79 17.42 -6.10
N ARG A 81 6.43 18.68 -6.39
CA ARG A 81 5.64 19.53 -5.48
C ARG A 81 4.22 18.99 -5.28
N GLU A 82 3.59 18.54 -6.36
CA GLU A 82 2.21 18.03 -6.35
C GLU A 82 2.16 16.73 -5.54
N ARG A 83 3.08 15.80 -5.80
CA ARG A 83 3.23 14.53 -5.07
C ARG A 83 3.51 14.68 -3.58
N ARG A 84 4.15 15.78 -3.16
CA ARG A 84 4.39 16.08 -1.74
C ARG A 84 3.18 16.64 -1.03
N SER A 85 2.30 17.30 -1.76
CA SER A 85 1.17 18.01 -1.17
C SER A 85 -0.12 17.19 -1.19
N ALA A 86 -0.33 16.35 -2.22
CA ALA A 86 -1.58 15.62 -2.49
C ALA A 86 -2.86 16.49 -2.51
N LYS A 87 -2.73 17.81 -2.36
CA LYS A 87 -3.84 18.77 -2.18
C LYS A 87 -4.80 18.82 -3.36
N SER A 88 -4.33 18.49 -4.56
CA SER A 88 -5.13 18.55 -5.78
C SER A 88 -6.15 17.40 -5.88
N TRP A 89 -6.11 16.39 -5.01
CA TRP A 89 -6.91 15.15 -5.16
C TRP A 89 -7.82 14.80 -3.98
N ILE A 90 -7.66 15.42 -2.80
CA ILE A 90 -8.39 15.00 -1.57
C ILE A 90 -9.12 16.17 -0.86
N SER A 91 -9.27 17.35 -1.50
CA SER A 91 -10.14 18.48 -1.06
C SER A 91 -9.69 19.27 0.22
N HIS A 92 -9.25 20.53 0.07
CA HIS A 92 -9.88 21.85 0.40
C HIS A 92 -9.90 22.33 1.86
N GLU A 93 -9.72 21.48 2.87
CA GLU A 93 -9.64 22.00 4.25
C GLU A 93 -8.22 22.39 4.66
N ARG A 94 -8.03 23.68 4.93
CA ARG A 94 -6.73 24.32 5.16
C ARG A 94 -5.99 23.88 6.44
N ILE A 95 -6.49 22.89 7.17
CA ILE A 95 -5.85 22.43 8.41
C ILE A 95 -5.84 20.91 8.44
N THR A 96 -4.80 20.29 7.89
CA THR A 96 -4.56 18.86 8.04
C THR A 96 -3.30 18.63 8.87
N ASN A 97 -3.50 18.09 10.08
CA ASN A 97 -2.44 17.64 10.97
C ASN A 97 -1.48 16.67 10.24
N LYS A 98 -0.32 16.36 10.83
CA LYS A 98 0.70 15.51 10.16
C LYS A 98 0.13 14.15 9.70
N TYR A 99 -0.86 13.62 10.42
CA TYR A 99 -1.50 12.34 10.14
C TYR A 99 -2.39 12.39 8.90
N ALA A 100 -3.26 13.40 8.78
CA ALA A 100 -4.09 13.59 7.59
C ALA A 100 -3.24 13.76 6.31
N ARG A 101 -2.14 14.54 6.38
CA ARG A 101 -1.18 14.64 5.27
C ARG A 101 -0.50 13.31 4.90
N PHE A 102 -0.32 12.42 5.86
CA PHE A 102 0.18 11.07 5.59
C PHE A 102 -0.88 10.24 4.88
N LEU A 103 -2.13 10.25 5.34
CA LEU A 103 -3.24 9.55 4.71
C LEU A 103 -3.47 10.02 3.26
N ASP A 104 -3.42 11.32 3.02
CA ASP A 104 -3.60 11.87 1.66
C ASP A 104 -2.52 11.35 0.69
N ARG A 105 -1.27 11.33 1.17
CA ARG A 105 -0.14 10.82 0.38
C ARG A 105 -0.20 9.30 0.19
N ALA A 106 -0.66 8.57 1.19
CA ALA A 106 -0.91 7.14 1.09
C ALA A 106 -1.99 6.86 0.05
N ALA A 107 -3.08 7.63 0.06
CA ALA A 107 -4.17 7.46 -0.87
C ALA A 107 -3.75 7.71 -2.33
N CYS A 108 -2.92 8.72 -2.59
CA CYS A 108 -2.54 9.04 -3.98
C CYS A 108 -1.27 8.34 -4.47
N PHE A 109 -0.26 8.14 -3.63
CA PHE A 109 1.11 7.89 -4.11
C PHE A 109 1.83 6.73 -3.45
N THR A 110 1.76 6.59 -2.12
CA THR A 110 2.56 5.57 -1.42
C THR A 110 1.80 4.29 -1.13
N GLY A 111 0.47 4.33 -1.13
CA GLY A 111 -0.39 3.23 -0.76
C GLY A 111 -0.53 3.04 0.75
N PHE A 112 -1.49 2.20 1.13
CA PHE A 112 -1.74 1.73 2.48
C PHE A 112 -1.29 0.28 2.61
N LEU A 113 -0.74 -0.06 3.77
CA LEU A 113 -0.41 -1.42 4.14
C LEU A 113 -1.19 -1.75 5.42
N PHE A 114 -1.93 -2.85 5.39
CA PHE A 114 -2.73 -3.38 6.47
C PHE A 114 -2.21 -4.76 6.84
N ILE A 115 -2.14 -5.00 8.14
CA ILE A 115 -1.92 -6.33 8.72
C ILE A 115 -3.00 -6.48 9.79
N ASP A 116 -3.91 -7.44 9.60
CA ASP A 116 -5.03 -7.72 10.50
C ASP A 116 -5.84 -6.44 10.85
N GLY A 117 -6.21 -5.69 9.81
CA GLY A 117 -6.99 -4.45 9.91
C GLY A 117 -6.24 -3.23 10.43
N LYS A 118 -4.97 -3.37 10.81
CA LYS A 118 -4.17 -2.26 11.33
C LYS A 118 -3.34 -1.64 10.22
N VAL A 119 -3.53 -0.34 9.99
CA VAL A 119 -2.64 0.45 9.13
C VAL A 119 -1.24 0.42 9.71
N SER A 120 -0.28 0.01 8.90
CA SER A 120 1.12 -0.04 9.26
C SER A 120 1.97 0.59 8.16
N SER A 121 3.08 1.21 8.54
CA SER A 121 4.08 1.59 7.55
C SER A 121 5.00 0.41 7.23
N LEU A 122 5.48 0.33 5.98
CA LEU A 122 6.49 -0.64 5.59
C LEU A 122 7.73 -0.60 6.50
N GLN A 123 8.09 0.58 7.02
CA GLN A 123 9.21 0.75 7.95
C GLN A 123 8.92 0.21 9.34
N GLN A 124 7.70 0.38 9.87
CA GLN A 124 7.29 -0.21 11.14
C GLN A 124 7.26 -1.75 11.06
N LEU A 125 6.82 -2.31 9.93
CA LEU A 125 6.78 -3.76 9.72
C LEU A 125 8.15 -4.39 9.47
N ALA A 126 9.02 -3.72 8.72
CA ALA A 126 10.40 -4.19 8.56
C ALA A 126 11.13 -4.33 9.90
N ARG A 127 10.88 -3.39 10.83
CA ARG A 127 11.43 -3.42 12.19
C ARG A 127 10.82 -4.53 13.05
N SER A 128 9.51 -4.77 12.96
CA SER A 128 8.86 -5.82 13.77
C SER A 128 9.18 -7.24 13.31
N LEU A 129 9.63 -7.42 12.06
CA LEU A 129 9.94 -8.73 11.48
C LEU A 129 11.43 -9.07 11.49
N ASN A 130 12.29 -8.27 12.15
CA ASN A 130 13.75 -8.39 12.10
C ASN A 130 14.32 -8.47 10.67
N LEU A 131 13.59 -7.94 9.68
CA LEU A 131 14.07 -7.87 8.30
C LEU A 131 15.11 -6.77 8.22
N THR A 132 16.30 -7.11 7.72
CA THR A 132 17.39 -6.15 7.66
C THR A 132 17.05 -5.03 6.66
N ASP A 133 17.65 -3.85 6.86
CA ASP A 133 17.46 -2.71 5.94
C ASP A 133 17.81 -3.07 4.48
N ARG A 134 18.59 -4.15 4.27
CA ARG A 134 18.95 -4.74 2.97
C ARG A 134 17.76 -5.46 2.31
N ASP A 135 16.96 -6.18 3.08
CA ASP A 135 15.72 -6.83 2.63
C ASP A 135 14.65 -5.79 2.30
N VAL A 136 14.75 -4.60 2.91
CA VAL A 136 13.87 -3.45 2.64
C VAL A 136 14.23 -2.70 1.35
N ARG A 137 15.49 -2.75 0.92
CA ARG A 137 16.04 -1.91 -0.17
C ARG A 137 16.29 -2.63 -1.50
N ALA A 138 15.91 -3.91 -1.65
CA ALA A 138 16.21 -4.65 -2.89
C ALA A 138 15.26 -4.28 -4.06
N THR A 139 15.79 -3.40 -4.93
CA THR A 139 15.50 -3.07 -6.35
C THR A 139 14.14 -2.51 -6.77
#